data_AF-A0A0G3MA18-F1
#
_entry.id   AF-A0A0G3MA18-F1
#
_cell.length_a   1.000
_cell.length_b   1.000
_cell.length_c   1.000
_cell.angle_alpha   90.00
_cell.angle_beta   90.00
_cell.angle_gamma   90.00
#
_symmetry.space_group_name_H-M   'P 1'
#
loop_
_entity.id
_entity.type
_entity.pdbx_description
1 polymer ?
#
loop_
_entity_poly.entity_id
_entity_poly.type
_entity_poly.pdbx_seq_one_letter_code
_entity_poly.pdbx_strand_id
1 'polypeptide(L)'
;MQKALIYFALGTVVSFLINYFFLSSQNVGLDIYYAIAFGAAWGTAYYLDTPRFTLPQKLGLSFVVMGVLVLAGSLMFDLKLAVPSILKFSTVFVAYYLFASFRGSKSLRK
;
A
#
# COMPACT_ATOMS: atom_id res chain seq x y z
N MET A 1 -5.27 -14.86 -4.19
CA MET A 1 -4.27 -14.29 -5.09
C MET A 1 -4.87 -13.26 -6.04
N GLN A 2 -5.76 -13.64 -6.97
CA GLN A 2 -6.33 -12.70 -7.97
C GLN A 2 -6.99 -11.45 -7.37
N LYS A 3 -7.73 -11.59 -6.26
CA LYS A 3 -8.36 -10.44 -5.59
C LYS A 3 -7.34 -9.41 -5.04
N ALA A 4 -6.16 -9.86 -4.59
CA ALA A 4 -5.11 -8.94 -4.12
C ALA A 4 -4.59 -8.05 -5.26
N LEU A 5 -4.42 -8.63 -6.45
CA LEU A 5 -4.04 -7.89 -7.66
C LEU A 5 -5.14 -6.90 -8.08
N ILE A 6 -6.42 -7.27 -7.90
CA ILE A 6 -7.55 -6.36 -8.16
C ILE A 6 -7.51 -5.17 -7.18
N TYR A 7 -7.31 -5.40 -5.89
CA TYR A 7 -7.19 -4.31 -4.91
C TYR A 7 -5.93 -3.45 -5.13
N PHE A 8 -4.83 -4.07 -5.56
CA PHE A 8 -3.65 -3.35 -6.00
C PHE A 8 -3.96 -2.42 -7.18
N ALA A 9 -4.52 -2.98 -8.26
CA ALA A 9 -4.83 -2.23 -9.47
C ALA A 9 -5.86 -1.12 -9.19
N LEU A 10 -6.92 -1.41 -8.44
CA LEU A 10 -7.92 -0.41 -8.04
C LEU A 10 -7.29 0.70 -7.19
N GLY A 11 -6.48 0.35 -6.19
CA GLY A 11 -5.80 1.31 -5.36
C GLY A 11 -4.86 2.21 -6.16
N THR A 12 -4.11 1.64 -7.10
CA THR A 12 -3.22 2.38 -7.99
C THR A 12 -3.98 3.27 -8.95
N VAL A 13 -5.00 2.77 -9.65
CA VAL A 13 -5.78 3.55 -10.61
C VAL A 13 -6.50 4.70 -9.90
N VAL A 14 -7.20 4.43 -8.79
CA VAL A 14 -7.91 5.47 -8.03
C VAL A 14 -6.94 6.51 -7.50
N SER A 15 -5.81 6.10 -6.91
CA SER A 15 -4.82 7.05 -6.41
C SER A 15 -4.23 7.88 -7.56
N PHE A 16 -3.89 7.27 -8.68
CA PHE A 16 -3.37 7.97 -9.84
C PHE A 16 -4.37 9.01 -10.37
N LEU A 17 -5.63 8.64 -10.55
CA LEU A 17 -6.67 9.56 -11.02
C LEU A 17 -6.84 10.75 -10.06
N ILE A 18 -6.84 10.51 -8.74
CA ILE A 18 -6.92 11.58 -7.74
C ILE A 18 -5.71 12.52 -7.86
N ASN A 19 -4.49 11.99 -7.93
CA ASN A 19 -3.30 12.84 -8.00
C ASN A 19 -3.22 13.60 -9.33
N TYR A 20 -3.55 12.93 -10.45
CA TYR A 20 -3.51 13.50 -11.79
C TYR A 20 -4.51 14.64 -11.99
N PHE A 21 -5.76 14.47 -11.55
CA PHE A 21 -6.81 15.48 -11.76
C PHE A 21 -6.83 16.59 -10.70
N PHE A 22 -6.44 16.30 -9.45
CA PHE A 22 -6.66 17.23 -8.33
C PHE A 22 -5.40 17.79 -7.69
N LEU A 23 -4.27 17.07 -7.72
CA LEU A 23 -3.05 17.45 -6.99
C LEU A 23 -1.91 17.90 -7.90
N SER A 24 -2.08 17.78 -9.22
CA SER A 24 -1.23 18.32 -10.29
C SER A 24 0.25 18.42 -9.89
N SER A 25 0.91 17.28 -9.71
CA SER A 25 2.35 17.32 -9.51
C SER A 25 3.03 17.67 -10.83
N GLN A 26 4.11 18.45 -10.77
CA GLN A 26 4.94 18.77 -11.94
C GLN A 26 5.64 17.52 -12.52
N ASN A 27 5.55 16.36 -11.86
CA ASN A 27 6.23 15.13 -12.26
C ASN A 27 5.29 13.92 -12.23
N VAL A 28 4.69 13.63 -13.39
CA VAL A 28 3.78 12.49 -13.60
C VAL A 28 4.42 11.15 -13.18
N GLY A 29 5.74 10.99 -13.36
CA GLY A 29 6.44 9.78 -12.93
C GLY A 29 6.39 9.57 -11.42
N LEU A 30 6.48 10.66 -10.65
CA LEU A 30 6.38 10.63 -9.19
C LEU A 30 4.94 10.31 -8.74
N ASP A 31 3.94 10.83 -9.44
CA ASP A 31 2.53 10.51 -9.17
C ASP A 31 2.22 9.03 -9.41
N ILE A 32 2.73 8.46 -10.51
CA ILE A 32 2.61 7.03 -10.80
C ILE A 32 3.29 6.22 -9.68
N TYR A 33 4.50 6.60 -9.27
CA TYR A 33 5.20 5.92 -8.18
C TYR A 33 4.41 5.96 -6.86
N TYR A 34 3.85 7.11 -6.49
CA TYR A 34 3.01 7.23 -5.29
C TYR A 34 1.69 6.47 -5.41
N ALA A 35 1.09 6.42 -6.59
CA ALA A 35 -0.08 5.61 -6.84
C ALA A 35 0.24 4.10 -6.72
N ILE A 36 1.40 3.67 -7.20
CA ILE A 36 1.89 2.30 -7.01
C ILE A 36 2.10 2.01 -5.52
N ALA A 37 2.71 2.91 -4.75
CA ALA A 37 2.86 2.73 -3.30
C ALA A 37 1.51 2.59 -2.58
N PHE A 38 0.52 3.38 -2.98
CA PHE A 38 -0.85 3.30 -2.46
C PHE A 38 -1.55 1.98 -2.82
N GLY A 39 -1.46 1.55 -4.08
CA GLY A 39 -2.00 0.25 -4.51
C GLY A 39 -1.28 -0.92 -3.87
N ALA A 40 0.05 -0.85 -3.73
CA ALA A 40 0.86 -1.84 -3.05
C ALA A 40 0.38 -2.07 -1.62
N ALA A 41 -0.03 -1.01 -0.92
CA ALA A 41 -0.61 -1.12 0.41
C ALA A 41 -1.93 -1.90 0.41
N TRP A 42 -2.87 -1.58 -0.47
CA TRP A 42 -4.14 -2.32 -0.59
C TRP A 42 -3.93 -3.79 -0.96
N GLY A 43 -3.09 -4.05 -1.97
CA GLY A 43 -2.78 -5.41 -2.40
C GLY A 43 -2.10 -6.23 -1.32
N THR A 44 -1.11 -5.64 -0.64
CA THR A 44 -0.37 -6.28 0.45
C THR A 44 -1.26 -6.51 1.67
N ALA A 45 -2.05 -5.51 2.07
CA ALA A 45 -2.97 -5.62 3.20
C ALA A 45 -3.98 -6.75 2.97
N TYR A 46 -4.62 -6.79 1.80
CA TYR A 46 -5.57 -7.85 1.47
C TYR A 46 -4.90 -9.23 1.36
N TYR A 47 -3.70 -9.32 0.78
CA TYR A 47 -2.98 -10.59 0.68
C TYR A 47 -2.61 -11.17 2.06
N LEU A 48 -2.17 -10.30 2.96
CA LEU A 48 -1.77 -10.66 4.31
C LEU A 48 -2.97 -10.83 5.26
N ASP A 49 -4.16 -10.39 4.87
CA ASP A 49 -5.40 -10.59 5.63
C ASP A 49 -5.99 -11.99 5.44
N THR A 50 -5.16 -13.00 5.71
CA THR A 50 -5.56 -14.40 5.76
C THR A 50 -5.12 -15.04 7.08
N PRO A 51 -5.81 -16.10 7.56
CA PRO A 51 -5.45 -16.77 8.82
C PRO A 51 -4.08 -17.46 8.79
N ARG A 52 -3.50 -17.65 7.60
CA ARG A 52 -2.21 -18.31 7.38
C ARG A 52 -1.04 -17.49 7.92
N PHE A 53 -1.15 -16.16 7.95
CA PHE A 53 -0.06 -15.28 8.36
C PHE A 53 -0.23 -14.83 9.81
N THR A 54 0.82 -15.02 10.60
CA THR A 54 0.89 -14.50 11.97
C THR A 54 1.13 -13.00 11.97
N LEU A 55 0.81 -12.31 13.08
CA LEU A 55 1.01 -10.85 13.18
C LEU A 55 2.45 -10.42 12.87
N PRO A 56 3.52 -11.06 13.42
CA PRO A 56 4.89 -10.70 13.08
C PRO A 56 5.21 -10.87 11.60
N GLN A 57 4.66 -11.90 10.94
CA GLN A 57 4.84 -12.11 9.50
C GLN A 57 4.16 -11.01 8.69
N LYS A 58 2.95 -10.58 9.08
CA LYS A 58 2.24 -9.48 8.40
C LYS A 58 3.04 -8.19 8.47
N LEU A 59 3.55 -7.85 9.66
CA LEU A 59 4.37 -6.66 9.87
C LEU A 59 5.71 -6.77 9.14
N GLY A 60 6.42 -7.89 9.26
CA GLY A 60 7.69 -8.12 8.58
C GLY A 60 7.58 -7.99 7.05
N LEU A 61 6.59 -8.62 6.43
CA LEU A 61 6.33 -8.48 4.99
C LEU A 61 5.97 -7.04 4.60
N SER A 62 5.21 -6.32 5.43
CA SER A 62 4.90 -4.92 5.18
C SER A 62 6.16 -4.03 5.19
N PHE A 63 7.11 -4.28 6.10
CA PHE A 63 8.40 -3.59 6.13
C PHE A 63 9.27 -3.92 4.92
N VAL A 64 9.26 -5.17 4.45
CA VAL A 64 9.95 -5.55 3.21
C VAL A 64 9.40 -4.77 2.02
N VAL A 65 8.08 -4.69 1.87
CA VAL A 65 7.45 -3.93 0.78
C VAL A 65 7.79 -2.44 0.88
N MET A 66 7.73 -1.86 2.08
CA MET A 66 8.14 -0.46 2.29
C MET A 66 9.62 -0.23 1.95
N GLY A 67 10.51 -1.15 2.34
CA GLY A 67 11.93 -1.09 2.00
C GLY A 67 12.16 -1.14 0.48
N VAL A 68 11.48 -2.04 -0.23
CA VAL A 68 11.52 -2.12 -1.70
C VAL A 68 11.02 -0.83 -2.35
N LEU A 69 9.92 -0.27 -1.85
CA LEU A 69 9.40 1.01 -2.36
C LEU A 69 10.43 2.13 -2.19
N VAL A 70 11.02 2.29 -1.00
CA VAL A 70 12.02 3.32 -0.73
C VAL A 70 13.25 3.15 -1.60
N LEU A 71 13.75 1.93 -1.74
CA LEU A 71 14.90 1.63 -2.61
C LEU A 71 14.58 1.97 -4.07
N ALA A 72 13.44 1.52 -4.60
CA ALA A 72 13.01 1.82 -5.95
C ALA A 72 12.84 3.34 -6.19
N GLY A 73 12.18 4.04 -5.26
CA GLY A 73 11.99 5.49 -5.34
C GLY A 73 13.30 6.26 -5.26
N SER A 74 14.25 5.80 -4.45
CA SER A 74 15.57 6.43 -4.31
C SER A 74 16.42 6.26 -5.57
N LEU A 75 16.30 5.13 -6.26
CA LEU A 75 17.01 4.86 -7.51
C LEU A 75 16.42 5.62 -8.70
N MET A 76 15.10 5.87 -8.72
CA MET A 76 14.42 6.54 -9.83
C MET A 76 14.33 8.07 -9.68
N PHE A 77 14.31 8.57 -8.43
CA PHE A 77 14.11 9.98 -8.14
C PHE A 77 15.18 10.51 -7.17
N ASP A 78 14.85 10.61 -5.89
CA ASP A 78 15.73 11.02 -4.79
C ASP A 78 15.17 10.41 -3.50
N LEU A 79 16.04 10.15 -2.52
CA LEU A 79 15.62 9.62 -1.21
C LEU A 79 14.52 10.49 -0.57
N LYS A 80 14.62 11.82 -0.68
CA LYS A 80 13.62 12.75 -0.13
C LYS A 80 12.23 12.54 -0.73
N LEU A 81 12.17 12.24 -2.03
CA LEU A 81 10.92 11.96 -2.74
C LEU A 81 10.46 10.51 -2.53
N ALA A 82 11.36 9.62 -2.15
CA ALA A 82 11.03 8.23 -1.84
C ALA A 82 10.33 8.10 -0.47
N VAL A 83 10.74 8.83 0.56
CA VAL A 83 10.19 8.74 1.94
C VAL A 83 8.66 8.87 2.01
N PRO A 84 8.00 9.82 1.29
CA PRO A 84 6.54 9.92 1.27
C PRO A 84 5.81 8.64 0.86
N SER A 85 6.45 7.73 0.11
CA SER A 85 5.82 6.45 -0.26
C SER A 85 5.58 5.55 0.95
N ILE A 86 6.45 5.61 1.96
CA ILE A 86 6.29 4.90 3.24
C ILE A 86 5.02 5.40 3.93
N LEU A 87 4.83 6.72 3.98
CA LEU A 87 3.67 7.33 4.61
C LEU A 87 2.38 6.93 3.87
N LYS A 88 2.36 7.07 2.55
CA LYS A 88 1.20 6.64 1.73
C LYS A 88 0.88 5.15 1.93
N PHE A 89 1.91 4.30 1.94
CA PHE A 89 1.73 2.87 2.15
C PHE A 89 1.19 2.56 3.55
N SER A 90 1.87 3.06 4.58
CA SER A 90 1.56 2.77 5.99
C SER A 90 0.19 3.28 6.39
N THR A 91 -0.21 4.48 5.97
CA THR A 91 -1.56 5.01 6.24
C THR A 91 -2.64 4.08 5.71
N VAL A 92 -2.51 3.63 4.45
CA VAL A 92 -3.49 2.73 3.84
C VAL A 92 -3.48 1.35 4.50
N PHE A 93 -2.28 0.80 4.73
CA PHE A 93 -2.13 -0.51 5.34
C PHE A 93 -2.72 -0.54 6.75
N VAL A 94 -2.40 0.45 7.59
CA VAL A 94 -2.96 0.59 8.94
C VAL A 94 -4.46 0.82 8.89
N ALA A 95 -4.95 1.71 8.02
CA ALA A 95 -6.38 1.96 7.87
C ALA A 95 -7.14 0.68 7.51
N TYR A 96 -6.62 -0.13 6.58
CA TYR A 96 -7.20 -1.42 6.24
C TYR A 96 -7.40 -2.30 7.47
N TYR A 97 -6.33 -2.52 8.25
CA TYR A 97 -6.40 -3.39 9.42
C TYR A 97 -7.23 -2.80 10.55
N LEU A 98 -7.28 -1.47 10.68
CA LEU A 98 -8.16 -0.77 11.60
C LEU A 98 -9.63 -1.05 11.24
N PHE A 99 -10.02 -0.85 9.98
CA PHE A 99 -11.38 -1.18 9.52
C PHE A 99 -11.70 -2.67 9.63
N ALA A 100 -10.74 -3.55 9.31
CA ALA A 100 -10.89 -4.98 9.47
C ALA A 100 -11.06 -5.39 10.94
N SER A 101 -10.46 -4.64 11.88
CA SER A 101 -10.61 -4.90 13.32
C SER A 101 -12.03 -4.69 13.83
N PHE A 102 -12.80 -3.79 13.21
CA PHE A 102 -14.19 -3.49 13.56
C PHE A 102 -15.20 -4.45 12.91
N ARG A 103 -14.80 -5.23 11.91
CA ARG A 103 -15.70 -6.22 11.29
C ARG A 103 -15.90 -7.38 12.26
N GLY A 104 -17.11 -7.50 12.80
CA GLY A 104 -17.52 -8.54 13.76
C GLY A 104 -17.39 -9.99 13.25
N SER A 105 -17.18 -10.19 11.95
CA SER A 105 -16.86 -11.48 11.33
C SER A 105 -15.38 -11.84 11.46
N LYS A 106 -14.78 -11.75 12.65
CA LYS A 106 -13.44 -12.32 12.84
C LYS A 106 -13.58 -13.83 12.96
N SER A 107 -13.05 -14.54 11.96
CA SER A 107 -12.74 -15.98 12.00
C SER A 107 -11.73 -16.38 13.08
N LEU A 108 -11.29 -15.42 13.91
CA LEU A 108 -10.45 -15.59 15.09
C LEU A 108 -11.23 -15.69 16.41
N ARG A 109 -12.57 -15.58 16.40
CA ARG A 109 -13.40 -16.15 17.47
C ARG A 109 -13.73 -17.59 17.08
N LYS A 110 -12.93 -18.54 17.54
CA LYS A 110 -13.46 -19.83 17.98
C LYS A 110 -13.60 -19.76 19.48
#